data_AF-A0A9E3FKQ3-F1
#
_entry.id   AF-A0A9E3FKQ3-F1
#
_cell.length_a   1.000
_cell.length_b   1.000
_cell.length_c   1.000
_cell.angle_alpha   90.00
_cell.angle_beta   90.00
_cell.angle_gamma   90.00
#
_symmetry.space_group_name_H-M   'P 1'
#
loop_
_entity.id
_entity.type
_entity.pdbx_description
1 polymer ?
#
loop_
_entity_poly.entity_id
_entity_poly.type
_entity_poly.pdbx_seq_one_letter_code
_entity_poly.pdbx_strand_id
1 'polypeptide(L)'
;MSIWAAGLNVWHHLRRAAAISCRLSLVLRASVVLLFVLAGSLGPAHASYWSAGLAPLGSGNGVRCADGFACARINQEAFYGPDIIKGDCRYLYAFGQLAGASCDGWAGYFNGQPIFARPGFAGLTCEDGEVHTANGCEKKPPADKDRDCHCEGGNPVDMRSGRKVETVLDYATEGANPLKFERYYSSDTSYFGSPYAATRLGLGWRSNFDSRAYFVGGPPS
;
A
#
# COMPACT_ATOMS: atom_id res chain seq x y z
N MET A 1 -21.08 -4.96 -77.46
CA MET A 1 -20.48 -4.12 -76.39
C MET A 1 -20.90 -4.66 -75.02
N SER A 2 -20.19 -5.65 -74.45
CA SER A 2 -20.52 -6.15 -73.09
C SER A 2 -19.36 -6.84 -72.35
N ILE A 3 -18.19 -6.99 -72.98
CA ILE A 3 -17.05 -7.71 -72.38
C ILE A 3 -16.22 -6.80 -71.45
N TRP A 4 -16.34 -5.48 -71.58
CA TRP A 4 -15.57 -4.52 -70.76
C TRP A 4 -16.13 -4.28 -69.35
N ALA A 5 -17.39 -4.65 -69.06
CA ALA A 5 -18.00 -4.42 -67.74
C ALA A 5 -17.60 -5.46 -66.69
N ALA A 6 -17.23 -6.68 -67.10
CA ALA A 6 -16.90 -7.77 -66.16
C ALA A 6 -15.50 -7.61 -65.51
N GLY A 7 -14.53 -7.01 -66.22
CA GLY A 7 -13.17 -6.82 -65.71
C GLY A 7 -13.05 -5.81 -64.56
N LEU A 8 -13.91 -4.79 -64.53
CA LEU A 8 -13.89 -3.74 -63.50
C LEU A 8 -14.34 -4.26 -62.13
N ASN A 9 -15.30 -5.20 -62.08
CA ASN A 9 -15.78 -5.75 -60.81
C ASN A 9 -14.72 -6.64 -60.11
N VAL A 10 -14.01 -7.49 -60.85
CA VAL A 10 -12.96 -8.36 -60.30
C VAL A 10 -11.82 -7.53 -59.69
N TRP A 11 -11.45 -6.43 -60.34
CA TRP A 11 -10.38 -5.56 -59.87
C TRP A 11 -10.76 -4.78 -58.59
N HIS A 12 -12.03 -4.39 -58.44
CA HIS A 12 -12.54 -3.79 -57.20
C HIS A 12 -12.58 -4.80 -56.03
N HIS A 13 -12.90 -6.07 -56.28
CA HIS A 13 -12.89 -7.10 -55.24
C HIS A 13 -11.46 -7.44 -54.78
N LEU A 14 -10.49 -7.52 -55.69
CA LEU A 14 -9.08 -7.75 -55.34
C LEU A 14 -8.47 -6.60 -54.52
N ARG A 15 -8.79 -5.34 -54.87
CA ARG A 15 -8.35 -4.17 -54.08
C ARG A 15 -8.94 -4.15 -52.68
N ARG A 16 -10.21 -4.54 -52.51
CA ARG A 16 -10.86 -4.62 -51.20
C ARG A 16 -10.26 -5.75 -50.35
N ALA A 17 -9.99 -6.92 -50.93
CA ALA A 17 -9.37 -8.04 -50.22
C ALA A 17 -7.95 -7.71 -49.74
N ALA A 18 -7.12 -7.06 -50.58
CA ALA A 18 -5.77 -6.65 -50.21
C ALA A 18 -5.77 -5.59 -49.08
N ALA A 19 -6.71 -4.64 -49.10
CA ALA A 19 -6.84 -3.62 -48.06
C ALA A 19 -7.27 -4.22 -46.70
N ILE A 20 -8.15 -5.22 -46.69
CA ILE A 20 -8.59 -5.91 -45.46
C ILE A 20 -7.45 -6.73 -44.85
N SER A 21 -6.69 -7.46 -45.67
CA SER A 21 -5.54 -8.26 -45.20
C SER A 21 -4.45 -7.38 -44.57
N CYS A 22 -4.17 -6.22 -45.16
CA CYS A 22 -3.19 -5.27 -44.62
C CYS A 22 -3.64 -4.67 -43.27
N ARG A 23 -4.92 -4.32 -43.13
CA ARG A 23 -5.48 -3.83 -41.85
C ARG A 23 -5.48 -4.89 -40.76
N LEU A 24 -5.81 -6.14 -41.08
CA LEU A 24 -5.82 -7.23 -40.10
C LEU A 24 -4.40 -7.54 -39.59
N SER A 25 -3.40 -7.55 -40.48
CA SER A 25 -1.99 -7.75 -40.13
C SER A 25 -1.45 -6.64 -39.22
N LEU A 26 -1.83 -5.38 -39.49
CA LEU A 26 -1.40 -4.24 -38.68
C LEU A 26 -2.01 -4.29 -37.26
N VAL A 27 -3.30 -4.62 -37.15
CA VAL A 27 -3.97 -4.78 -35.85
C VAL A 27 -3.35 -5.93 -35.05
N LEU A 28 -3.10 -7.08 -35.68
CA LEU A 28 -2.53 -8.24 -35.00
C LEU A 28 -1.12 -7.94 -34.46
N ARG A 29 -0.28 -7.24 -35.25
CA ARG A 29 1.06 -6.83 -34.82
C ARG A 29 1.00 -5.81 -33.67
N ALA A 30 0.10 -4.83 -33.74
CA ALA A 30 -0.09 -3.86 -32.67
C ALA A 30 -0.56 -4.53 -31.37
N SER A 31 -1.48 -5.49 -31.43
CA SER A 31 -1.94 -6.25 -30.27
C SER A 31 -0.83 -7.10 -29.65
N VAL A 32 0.00 -7.75 -30.46
CA VAL A 32 1.15 -8.53 -29.96
C VAL A 32 2.17 -7.62 -29.28
N VAL A 33 2.51 -6.48 -29.87
CA VAL A 33 3.44 -5.50 -29.26
C VAL A 33 2.88 -4.97 -27.93
N LEU A 34 1.58 -4.63 -27.88
CA LEU A 34 0.94 -4.17 -26.65
C LEU A 34 0.97 -5.23 -25.54
N LEU A 35 0.74 -6.51 -25.88
CA LEU A 35 0.84 -7.62 -24.93
C LEU A 35 2.27 -7.78 -24.39
N PHE A 36 3.30 -7.65 -25.22
CA PHE A 36 4.70 -7.69 -24.77
C PHE A 36 5.08 -6.51 -23.88
N VAL A 37 4.58 -5.30 -24.18
CA VAL A 37 4.82 -4.11 -23.34
C VAL A 37 4.14 -4.26 -21.98
N LEU A 38 2.90 -4.73 -21.96
CA LEU A 38 2.16 -4.98 -20.71
C LEU A 38 2.82 -6.08 -19.88
N ALA A 39 3.25 -7.18 -20.51
CA ALA A 39 3.97 -8.26 -19.83
C ALA A 39 5.33 -7.82 -19.27
N GLY A 40 6.05 -6.92 -19.97
CA GLY A 40 7.33 -6.38 -19.50
C GLY A 40 7.22 -5.33 -18.39
N SER A 41 6.06 -4.69 -18.23
CA SER A 41 5.79 -3.72 -17.15
C SER A 41 5.36 -4.36 -15.83
N LEU A 42 4.98 -5.64 -15.85
CA LEU A 42 4.71 -6.39 -14.64
C LEU A 42 6.05 -6.79 -14.05
N GLY A 43 6.47 -6.09 -12.99
CA GLY A 43 7.60 -6.53 -12.16
C GLY A 43 7.44 -8.00 -11.75
N PRO A 44 8.52 -8.71 -11.43
CA PRO A 44 8.45 -10.13 -11.07
C PRO A 44 7.33 -10.34 -10.05
N ALA A 45 6.34 -11.16 -10.41
CA ALA A 45 5.28 -11.52 -9.49
C ALA A 45 5.94 -12.31 -8.36
N HIS A 46 6.17 -11.67 -7.23
CA HIS A 46 6.93 -12.21 -6.10
C HIS A 46 6.11 -13.24 -5.31
N ALA A 47 5.75 -14.34 -5.99
CA ALA A 47 5.06 -15.51 -5.47
C ALA A 47 5.86 -16.26 -4.39
N SER A 48 7.11 -15.89 -4.12
CA SER A 48 7.96 -16.52 -3.10
C SER A 48 7.85 -15.87 -1.72
N TYR A 49 7.23 -14.70 -1.58
CA TYR A 49 7.26 -13.92 -0.33
C TYR A 49 6.13 -14.25 0.64
N TRP A 50 5.07 -14.92 0.19
CA TRP A 50 3.96 -15.27 1.06
C TRP A 50 4.13 -16.67 1.61
N SER A 51 4.04 -16.80 2.94
CA SER A 51 4.12 -18.08 3.62
C SER A 51 2.94 -18.33 4.55
N ALA A 52 2.44 -19.56 4.51
CA ALA A 52 1.48 -20.09 5.47
C ALA A 52 2.23 -20.82 6.59
N GLY A 53 1.96 -20.46 7.84
CA GLY A 53 2.66 -21.02 9.02
C GLY A 53 2.42 -22.51 9.23
N LEU A 54 1.29 -23.03 8.75
CA LEU A 54 1.04 -24.46 8.61
C LEU A 54 0.81 -24.82 7.16
N ALA A 55 1.47 -25.90 6.75
CA ALA A 55 1.15 -26.63 5.54
C ALA A 55 -0.17 -27.40 5.68
N PRO A 56 -0.77 -27.85 4.56
CA PRO A 56 -1.75 -28.94 4.57
C PRO A 56 -1.27 -30.07 5.47
N LEU A 57 -2.19 -30.65 6.24
CA LEU A 57 -1.92 -31.79 7.13
C LEU A 57 -1.07 -32.84 6.40
N GLY A 58 0.16 -33.06 6.89
CA GLY A 58 1.10 -34.04 6.35
C GLY A 58 2.30 -33.51 5.55
N SER A 59 2.42 -32.20 5.29
CA SER A 59 3.51 -31.64 4.45
C SER A 59 4.79 -31.23 5.22
N GLY A 60 4.72 -31.02 6.53
CA GLY A 60 5.90 -30.78 7.41
C GLY A 60 6.64 -29.45 7.23
N ASN A 61 6.45 -28.74 6.11
CA ASN A 61 7.11 -27.46 5.79
C ASN A 61 6.08 -26.36 5.49
N GLY A 62 6.39 -25.10 5.80
CA GLY A 62 5.56 -23.96 5.41
C GLY A 62 5.34 -23.91 3.89
N VAL A 63 4.13 -23.55 3.45
CA VAL A 63 3.79 -23.44 2.02
C VAL A 63 4.05 -22.03 1.56
N ARG A 64 4.69 -21.88 0.39
CA ARG A 64 4.82 -20.61 -0.33
C ARG A 64 3.74 -20.47 -1.38
N CYS A 65 3.17 -19.27 -1.53
CA CYS A 65 2.03 -19.04 -2.43
C CYS A 65 2.18 -17.78 -3.27
N ALA A 66 1.48 -17.77 -4.41
CA ALA A 66 1.48 -16.65 -5.34
C ALA A 66 1.07 -15.30 -4.72
N ASP A 67 0.15 -15.34 -3.75
CA ASP A 67 -0.35 -14.15 -3.05
C ASP A 67 -0.72 -14.47 -1.59
N GLY A 68 -0.87 -13.41 -0.80
CA GLY A 68 -1.16 -13.53 0.62
C GLY A 68 -2.52 -14.13 0.94
N PHE A 69 -3.54 -13.90 0.11
CA PHE A 69 -4.88 -14.45 0.34
C PHE A 69 -4.93 -15.95 0.04
N ALA A 70 -4.27 -16.40 -1.03
CA ALA A 70 -4.12 -17.83 -1.31
C ALA A 70 -3.41 -18.55 -0.15
N CYS A 71 -2.31 -17.98 0.37
CA CYS A 71 -1.62 -18.55 1.52
C CYS A 71 -2.47 -18.54 2.80
N ALA A 72 -3.20 -17.45 3.06
CA ALA A 72 -4.09 -17.37 4.21
C ALA A 72 -5.20 -18.41 4.12
N ARG A 73 -5.73 -18.69 2.92
CA ARG A 73 -6.73 -19.75 2.69
C ARG A 73 -6.16 -21.16 2.85
N ILE A 74 -4.99 -21.43 2.31
CA ILE A 74 -4.31 -22.72 2.51
C ILE A 74 -4.08 -22.96 4.00
N ASN A 75 -3.64 -21.93 4.74
CA ASN A 75 -3.46 -22.02 6.18
C ASN A 75 -4.79 -22.31 6.90
N GLN A 76 -5.86 -21.62 6.51
CA GLN A 76 -7.20 -21.80 7.07
C GLN A 76 -7.73 -23.22 6.84
N GLU A 77 -7.67 -23.71 5.61
CA GLU A 77 -8.12 -25.06 5.24
C GLU A 77 -7.28 -26.13 5.94
N ALA A 78 -5.98 -25.89 6.12
CA ALA A 78 -5.11 -26.80 6.87
C ALA A 78 -5.50 -26.91 8.35
N PHE A 79 -5.88 -25.79 9.00
CA PHE A 79 -6.30 -25.78 10.40
C PHE A 79 -7.71 -26.32 10.62
N TYR A 80 -8.63 -26.03 9.71
CA TYR A 80 -10.06 -26.16 9.96
C TYR A 80 -10.80 -27.13 9.04
N GLY A 81 -10.14 -27.61 7.99
CA GLY A 81 -10.74 -28.46 6.95
C GLY A 81 -11.41 -27.65 5.82
N PRO A 82 -11.89 -28.35 4.78
CA PRO A 82 -12.49 -27.72 3.60
C PRO A 82 -13.91 -27.16 3.86
N ASP A 83 -14.60 -27.62 4.89
CA ASP A 83 -16.02 -27.29 5.18
C ASP A 83 -16.20 -25.93 5.88
N ILE A 84 -15.20 -25.05 5.80
CA ILE A 84 -15.29 -23.70 6.35
C ILE A 84 -16.15 -22.79 5.46
N ILE A 85 -16.97 -21.95 6.09
CA ILE A 85 -17.61 -20.84 5.38
C ILE A 85 -16.56 -19.76 5.17
N LYS A 86 -16.20 -19.49 3.92
CA LYS A 86 -15.17 -18.52 3.55
C LYS A 86 -15.72 -17.10 3.62
N GLY A 87 -15.10 -16.24 4.44
CA GLY A 87 -15.41 -14.81 4.55
C GLY A 87 -14.58 -13.93 3.65
N ASP A 88 -14.43 -12.66 3.99
CA ASP A 88 -13.58 -11.72 3.25
C ASP A 88 -12.09 -11.89 3.59
N CYS A 89 -11.22 -11.37 2.72
CA CYS A 89 -9.79 -11.32 2.96
C CYS A 89 -9.29 -9.86 2.99
N ARG A 90 -8.27 -9.59 3.81
CA ARG A 90 -7.65 -8.27 3.95
C ARG A 90 -6.15 -8.37 4.16
N TYR A 91 -5.42 -7.40 3.65
CA TYR A 91 -4.01 -7.24 3.95
C TYR A 91 -3.81 -6.64 5.34
N LEU A 92 -2.73 -7.05 6.01
CA LEU A 92 -2.34 -6.59 7.34
C LEU A 92 -1.12 -5.69 7.21
N TYR A 93 -1.19 -4.53 7.88
CA TYR A 93 -0.12 -3.55 7.89
C TYR A 93 0.43 -3.37 9.31
N ALA A 94 1.75 -3.32 9.44
CA ALA A 94 2.45 -2.98 10.67
C ALA A 94 3.32 -1.75 10.39
N PHE A 95 3.16 -0.68 11.18
CA PHE A 95 3.89 0.59 10.98
C PHE A 95 3.79 1.16 9.55
N GLY A 96 2.63 0.99 8.89
CA GLY A 96 2.41 1.44 7.51
C GLY A 96 3.03 0.53 6.43
N GLN A 97 3.67 -0.56 6.81
CA GLN A 97 4.28 -1.53 5.90
C GLN A 97 3.42 -2.79 5.79
N LEU A 98 3.33 -3.36 4.59
CA LEU A 98 2.64 -4.62 4.35
C LEU A 98 3.39 -5.74 5.08
N ALA A 99 2.70 -6.43 5.99
CA ALA A 99 3.30 -7.44 6.85
C ALA A 99 2.67 -8.83 6.67
N GLY A 100 1.42 -8.88 6.23
CA GLY A 100 0.68 -10.13 6.15
C GLY A 100 -0.64 -10.02 5.41
N ALA A 101 -1.36 -11.13 5.40
CA ALA A 101 -2.71 -11.20 4.90
C ALA A 101 -3.55 -12.11 5.81
N SER A 102 -4.83 -11.79 5.93
CA SER A 102 -5.79 -12.54 6.75
C SER A 102 -7.04 -12.80 5.94
N CYS A 103 -7.60 -14.00 6.08
CA CYS A 103 -8.90 -14.35 5.53
C CYS A 103 -9.82 -14.79 6.67
N ASP A 104 -11.00 -14.18 6.74
CA ASP A 104 -12.02 -14.55 7.71
C ASP A 104 -12.72 -15.85 7.28
N GLY A 105 -13.34 -16.52 8.24
CA GLY A 105 -14.16 -17.70 8.01
C GLY A 105 -14.82 -18.19 9.28
N TRP A 106 -15.79 -19.09 9.13
CA TRP A 106 -16.66 -19.51 10.23
C TRP A 106 -17.03 -20.99 10.12
N ALA A 107 -17.39 -21.59 11.25
CA ALA A 107 -17.85 -22.98 11.29
C ALA A 107 -19.31 -23.14 10.83
N GLY A 108 -20.11 -22.09 10.93
CA GLY A 108 -21.54 -22.12 10.66
C GLY A 108 -22.20 -20.76 10.84
N TYR A 109 -23.52 -20.74 10.72
CA TYR A 109 -24.36 -19.62 11.12
C TYR A 109 -25.36 -20.06 12.19
N PHE A 110 -25.58 -19.22 13.19
CA PHE A 110 -26.66 -19.36 14.17
C PHE A 110 -27.51 -18.10 14.12
N ASN A 111 -28.80 -18.26 13.82
CA ASN A 111 -29.73 -17.13 13.62
C ASN A 111 -29.21 -16.09 12.60
N GLY A 112 -28.60 -16.56 11.52
CA GLY A 112 -28.02 -15.70 10.48
C GLY A 112 -26.74 -14.98 10.86
N GLN A 113 -26.22 -15.19 12.08
CA GLN A 113 -24.94 -14.64 12.53
C GLN A 113 -23.84 -15.68 12.45
N PRO A 114 -22.64 -15.32 11.97
CA PRO A 114 -21.53 -16.24 11.90
C PRO A 114 -21.11 -16.72 13.29
N ILE A 115 -20.87 -18.03 13.45
CA ILE A 115 -20.42 -18.63 14.72
C ILE A 115 -19.05 -19.27 14.58
N PHE A 116 -18.26 -19.19 15.66
CA PHE A 116 -16.90 -19.69 15.78
C PHE A 116 -15.98 -19.20 14.65
N ALA A 117 -15.31 -18.07 14.87
CA ALA A 117 -14.34 -17.53 13.93
C ALA A 117 -13.20 -18.53 13.68
N ARG A 118 -12.88 -18.72 12.41
CA ARG A 118 -11.85 -19.63 11.91
C ARG A 118 -10.93 -18.86 10.96
N PRO A 119 -10.11 -17.91 11.44
CA PRO A 119 -9.28 -17.08 10.58
C PRO A 119 -8.07 -17.84 10.03
N GLY A 120 -7.66 -17.52 8.81
CA GLY A 120 -6.39 -17.97 8.23
C GLY A 120 -5.43 -16.81 8.05
N PHE A 121 -4.13 -17.06 8.23
CA PHE A 121 -3.10 -16.03 8.16
C PHE A 121 -1.96 -16.42 7.23
N ALA A 122 -1.40 -15.41 6.55
CA ALA A 122 -0.16 -15.50 5.80
C ALA A 122 0.80 -14.40 6.24
N GLY A 123 2.06 -14.77 6.42
CA GLY A 123 3.16 -13.82 6.62
C GLY A 123 3.78 -13.42 5.29
N LEU A 124 4.16 -12.14 5.17
CA LEU A 124 5.06 -11.68 4.12
C LEU A 124 6.51 -11.81 4.63
N THR A 125 7.39 -12.40 3.84
CA THR A 125 8.82 -12.53 4.14
C THR A 125 9.60 -12.06 2.92
N CYS A 126 10.33 -10.97 3.08
CA CYS A 126 11.20 -10.44 2.04
C CYS A 126 12.53 -11.17 1.97
N GLU A 127 13.18 -11.15 0.80
CA GLU A 127 14.50 -11.74 0.60
C GLU A 127 15.63 -10.83 1.10
N ASP A 128 16.85 -11.38 1.14
CA ASP A 128 18.04 -10.62 1.54
C ASP A 128 18.23 -9.38 0.66
N GLY A 129 18.33 -8.22 1.31
CA GLY A 129 18.50 -6.94 0.61
C GLY A 129 17.18 -6.27 0.22
N GLU A 130 16.03 -6.82 0.61
CA GLU A 130 14.73 -6.18 0.48
C GLU A 130 14.19 -5.67 1.83
N VAL A 131 13.22 -4.76 1.77
CA VAL A 131 12.53 -4.20 2.92
C VAL A 131 11.03 -4.22 2.71
N HIS A 132 10.27 -4.35 3.80
CA HIS A 132 8.82 -4.20 3.76
C HIS A 132 8.44 -2.74 3.47
N THR A 133 7.53 -2.53 2.53
CA THR A 133 6.92 -1.25 2.18
C THR A 133 5.41 -1.39 2.18
N ALA A 134 4.68 -0.30 1.90
CA ALA A 134 3.23 -0.37 1.73
C ALA A 134 2.80 -1.26 0.55
N ASN A 135 3.68 -1.49 -0.44
CA ASN A 135 3.36 -2.26 -1.65
C ASN A 135 3.88 -3.71 -1.60
N GLY A 136 4.54 -4.11 -0.51
CA GLY A 136 5.15 -5.42 -0.36
C GLY A 136 6.65 -5.35 -0.11
N CYS A 137 7.41 -6.26 -0.70
CA CYS A 137 8.86 -6.26 -0.59
C CYS A 137 9.46 -5.46 -1.74
N GLU A 138 10.29 -4.48 -1.40
CA GLU A 138 11.02 -3.70 -2.39
C GLU A 138 12.52 -3.77 -2.07
N LYS A 139 13.36 -3.68 -3.11
CA LYS A 139 14.81 -3.63 -2.93
C LYS A 139 15.17 -2.47 -2.03
N LYS A 140 16.01 -2.75 -1.02
CA LYS A 140 16.57 -1.71 -0.18
C LYS A 140 17.29 -0.71 -1.09
N PRO A 141 17.03 0.60 -0.94
CA PRO A 141 17.81 1.58 -1.66
C PRO A 141 19.30 1.35 -1.37
N PRO A 142 20.18 1.57 -2.36
CA PRO A 142 21.61 1.44 -2.15
C PRO A 142 22.00 2.27 -0.92
N ALA A 143 22.89 1.72 -0.10
CA ALA A 143 23.39 2.43 1.06
C ALA A 143 23.92 3.79 0.60
N ASP A 144 23.48 4.85 1.27
CA ASP A 144 23.91 6.19 0.94
C ASP A 144 25.43 6.25 1.01
N LYS A 145 26.07 6.66 -0.09
CA LYS A 145 27.53 6.68 -0.20
C LYS A 145 28.13 7.87 0.55
N ASP A 146 27.31 8.89 0.80
CA ASP A 146 27.69 10.07 1.56
C ASP A 146 27.10 9.98 2.97
N ARG A 147 27.69 9.11 3.80
CA ARG A 147 27.41 9.04 5.24
C ARG A 147 27.96 10.26 6.00
N ASP A 148 28.41 11.30 5.30
CA ASP A 148 28.49 12.64 5.88
C ASP A 148 27.08 13.24 5.84
N CYS A 149 26.23 12.75 6.73
CA CYS A 149 25.01 13.45 7.07
C CYS A 149 25.44 14.80 7.66
N HIS A 150 25.42 15.86 6.85
CA HIS A 150 25.43 17.22 7.36
C HIS A 150 24.14 17.40 8.18
N CYS A 151 24.23 17.13 9.48
CA CYS A 151 23.15 17.28 10.47
C CYS A 151 22.66 18.73 10.62
N GLU A 152 23.23 19.65 9.86
CA GLU A 152 22.90 21.07 9.84
C GLU A 152 21.92 21.43 8.71
N GLY A 153 21.40 20.44 7.99
CA GLY A 153 20.46 20.58 6.87
C GLY A 153 19.04 21.01 7.25
N GLY A 154 18.90 22.04 8.08
CA GLY A 154 17.79 22.98 8.03
C GLY A 154 16.40 22.47 8.43
N ASN A 155 15.58 23.44 8.82
CA ASN A 155 14.14 23.34 8.70
C ASN A 155 13.81 22.73 7.30
N PRO A 156 13.13 21.57 7.19
CA PRO A 156 12.11 21.20 8.14
C PRO A 156 12.08 19.75 8.62
N VAL A 157 13.11 18.89 8.59
CA VAL A 157 12.95 17.47 9.02
C VAL A 157 13.95 17.04 10.10
N ASP A 158 13.42 16.61 11.26
CA ASP A 158 14.20 15.93 12.30
C ASP A 158 14.65 14.56 11.79
N MET A 159 15.94 14.41 11.50
CA MET A 159 16.48 13.20 10.86
C MET A 159 16.39 11.95 11.75
N ARG A 160 16.29 12.10 13.08
CA ARG A 160 16.20 10.97 14.01
C ARG A 160 14.81 10.33 13.98
N SER A 161 13.77 11.15 13.86
CA SER A 161 12.37 10.71 13.89
C SER A 161 11.70 10.74 12.51
N GLY A 162 12.35 11.32 11.49
CA GLY A 162 11.74 11.60 10.19
C GLY A 162 10.64 12.65 10.24
N ARG A 163 10.44 13.30 11.40
CA ARG A 163 9.35 14.21 11.64
C ARG A 163 9.66 15.58 11.07
N LYS A 164 8.75 16.11 10.26
CA LYS A 164 8.77 17.52 9.90
C LYS A 164 8.56 18.39 11.15
N VAL A 165 9.54 19.22 11.51
CA VAL A 165 9.49 20.20 12.61
C VAL A 165 9.85 21.58 12.09
N GLU A 166 9.09 22.58 12.48
CA GLU A 166 9.29 23.95 12.00
C GLU A 166 8.98 24.93 13.13
N THR A 167 9.82 25.96 13.30
CA THR A 167 9.61 27.05 14.27
C THR A 167 9.65 28.37 13.53
N VAL A 168 8.62 29.19 13.74
CA VAL A 168 8.45 30.50 13.08
C VAL A 168 8.26 31.56 14.14
N LEU A 169 9.13 32.57 14.17
CA LEU A 169 8.94 33.78 14.97
C LEU A 169 8.11 34.77 14.15
N ASP A 170 6.86 35.02 14.53
CA ASP A 170 6.03 35.99 13.79
C ASP A 170 6.15 37.41 14.37
N TYR A 171 6.42 37.54 15.67
CA TYR A 171 6.52 38.84 16.34
C TYR A 171 7.44 38.79 17.56
N ALA A 172 8.24 39.84 17.76
CA ALA A 172 8.98 40.10 18.99
C ALA A 172 9.05 41.60 19.27
N THR A 173 8.86 42.02 20.52
CA THR A 173 9.16 43.40 20.94
C THR A 173 10.67 43.60 21.12
N GLU A 174 11.13 44.84 21.13
CA GLU A 174 12.52 45.18 21.50
C GLU A 174 12.71 45.23 23.02
N GLY A 175 13.97 45.28 23.48
CA GLY A 175 14.34 45.45 24.88
C GLY A 175 14.88 44.19 25.56
N ALA A 176 15.24 44.31 26.84
CA ALA A 176 15.86 43.23 27.61
C ALA A 176 14.94 42.03 27.89
N ASN A 177 13.62 42.23 27.82
CA ASN A 177 12.61 41.19 28.05
C ASN A 177 11.55 41.23 26.93
N PRO A 178 11.87 40.70 25.74
CA PRO A 178 10.98 40.81 24.60
C PRO A 178 9.74 39.91 24.77
N LEU A 179 8.56 40.47 24.52
CA LEU A 179 7.35 39.68 24.31
C LEU A 179 7.40 39.10 22.91
N LYS A 180 7.38 37.76 22.79
CA LYS A 180 7.47 37.06 21.51
C LYS A 180 6.24 36.20 21.24
N PHE A 181 5.83 36.15 19.97
CA PHE A 181 4.87 35.19 19.44
C PHE A 181 5.59 34.26 18.47
N GLU A 182 5.70 33.00 18.87
CA GLU A 182 6.36 31.92 18.12
C GLU A 182 5.35 30.82 17.83
N ARG A 183 5.37 30.34 16.59
CA ARG A 183 4.64 29.16 16.14
C ARG A 183 5.56 27.97 15.98
N TYR A 184 5.04 26.80 16.31
CA TYR A 184 5.73 25.52 16.20
C TYR A 184 4.85 24.56 15.41
N TYR A 185 5.42 23.94 14.38
CA TYR A 185 4.79 22.89 13.61
C TYR A 185 5.45 21.54 13.87
N SER A 186 4.62 20.51 13.93
CA SER A 186 5.01 19.10 13.99
C SER A 186 4.11 18.28 13.08
N SER A 187 4.70 17.54 12.13
CA SER A 187 3.96 16.57 11.30
C SER A 187 3.54 15.32 12.06
N ASP A 188 4.22 15.00 13.16
CA ASP A 188 3.77 13.96 14.07
C ASP A 188 2.66 14.53 14.95
N THR A 189 1.43 14.16 14.61
CA THR A 189 0.22 14.45 15.36
C THR A 189 -0.10 13.33 16.37
N SER A 190 0.67 12.25 16.37
CA SER A 190 0.46 11.03 17.17
C SER A 190 1.16 11.05 18.53
N TYR A 191 2.11 11.96 18.76
CA TYR A 191 2.84 12.14 20.03
C TYR A 191 1.94 12.47 21.25
N PHE A 192 0.63 12.57 21.03
CA PHE A 192 -0.33 12.88 22.06
C PHE A 192 -1.47 11.84 22.05
N GLY A 193 -1.36 10.80 22.86
CA GLY A 193 -2.50 9.97 23.28
C GLY A 193 -3.55 10.74 24.11
N SER A 194 -3.86 11.98 23.71
CA SER A 194 -4.66 12.99 24.41
C SER A 194 -5.20 13.97 23.36
N PRO A 195 -6.41 14.56 23.53
CA PRO A 195 -7.18 15.21 22.46
C PRO A 195 -6.62 16.60 22.08
N TYR A 196 -5.45 16.64 21.45
CA TYR A 196 -5.00 17.83 20.75
C TYR A 196 -5.43 17.72 19.29
N ALA A 197 -6.70 18.05 19.05
CA ALA A 197 -7.21 18.36 17.73
C ALA A 197 -6.51 19.61 17.16
N ALA A 198 -6.79 19.94 15.90
CA ALA A 198 -6.32 21.18 15.27
C ALA A 198 -6.49 22.39 16.21
N THR A 199 -5.43 23.20 16.37
CA THR A 199 -5.54 24.47 17.10
C THR A 199 -6.23 25.51 16.21
N ARG A 200 -6.40 26.75 16.70
CA ARG A 200 -6.82 27.88 15.86
C ARG A 200 -5.83 28.17 14.73
N LEU A 201 -4.60 27.66 14.81
CA LEU A 201 -3.56 27.80 13.80
C LEU A 201 -3.54 26.64 12.78
N GLY A 202 -4.41 25.64 12.96
CA GLY A 202 -4.50 24.46 12.10
C GLY A 202 -3.90 23.19 12.71
N LEU A 203 -3.95 22.10 11.94
CA LEU A 203 -3.42 20.80 12.38
C LEU A 203 -1.89 20.82 12.39
N GLY A 204 -1.30 20.34 13.50
CA GLY A 204 0.15 20.28 13.69
C GLY A 204 0.80 21.61 14.10
N TRP A 205 0.08 22.73 14.02
CA TRP A 205 0.56 24.05 14.43
C TRP A 205 0.16 24.40 15.88
N ARG A 206 1.10 24.97 16.63
CA ARG A 206 0.93 25.49 17.99
C ARG A 206 1.62 26.83 18.16
N SER A 207 1.27 27.56 19.21
CA SER A 207 1.97 28.78 19.63
C SER A 207 2.55 28.67 21.03
N ASN A 208 3.49 29.56 21.39
CA ASN A 208 3.99 29.70 22.76
C ASN A 208 2.94 30.22 23.77
N PHE A 209 1.74 30.58 23.30
CA PHE A 209 0.59 30.96 24.12
C PHE A 209 -0.45 29.84 24.29
N ASP A 210 -0.27 28.70 23.62
CA ASP A 210 -1.18 27.56 23.77
C ASP A 210 -0.99 26.90 25.13
N SER A 211 -1.91 27.15 26.06
CA SER A 211 -1.93 26.57 27.39
C SER A 211 -3.18 25.70 27.61
N ARG A 212 -3.07 24.71 28.50
CA ARG A 212 -4.21 23.93 29.00
C ARG A 212 -4.16 23.89 30.53
N ALA A 213 -5.33 23.99 31.15
CA ALA A 213 -5.52 23.63 32.54
C ALA A 213 -6.49 22.45 32.60
N TYR A 214 -6.19 21.46 33.43
CA TYR A 214 -7.14 20.39 33.73
C TYR A 214 -7.41 20.41 35.23
N PHE A 215 -8.68 20.34 35.59
CA PHE A 215 -9.11 20.26 36.97
C PHE A 215 -9.48 18.81 37.27
N VAL A 216 -8.79 18.22 38.25
CA VAL A 216 -9.18 16.93 38.83
C VAL A 216 -9.91 17.23 40.13
N GLY A 217 -11.23 17.34 40.06
CA GLY A 217 -12.10 17.39 41.25
C GLY A 217 -12.70 16.03 41.53
N GLY A 218 -12.58 15.54 42.76
CA GLY A 218 -13.47 14.48 43.25
C GLY A 218 -14.87 15.04 43.52
N PRO A 219 -15.92 14.21 43.60
CA PRO A 219 -17.23 14.67 44.04
C PRO A 219 -17.09 15.33 45.43
N PRO A 220 -17.84 16.41 45.71
CA PRO A 220 -17.85 17.00 47.04
C PRO A 220 -18.30 15.95 48.05
N SER A 221 -17.52 15.79 49.12
CA SER A 221 -17.84 14.95 50.29
C SER A 221 -19.01 15.51 51.08
#